data_AF-A0A9Q0V1K3-F1
#
_entry.id   AF-A0A9Q0V1K3-F1
#
_cell.length_a   1.000
_cell.length_b   1.000
_cell.length_c   1.000
_cell.angle_alpha   90.00
_cell.angle_beta   90.00
_cell.angle_gamma   90.00
#
_symmetry.space_group_name_H-M   'P 1'
#
loop_
_entity.id
_entity.type
_entity.pdbx_description
1 polymer ?
#
loop_
_entity_poly.entity_id
_entity_poly.type
_entity_poly.pdbx_seq_one_letter_code
_entity_poly.pdbx_strand_id
1 'polypeptide(L)'
;MITSTRAKRNQNMDVEKVFRMTGGTGDNSYAKNSSYQKKVSDMVKHITMDALQQVYLALAPKSLGIADLGCSSGSNSLSIIKDIVESVEAASCKIMIPAPEFRVYLNDLPTNDFNSIFKSLPDFYRDLNKERSGGLPLLFIAGYPGSFYGRLFPNDCLHFVHSSYSLHWLSKVPPSLYDKQGKPINRGSVHISASSPPLVSQAYYAQFQEDFSLFLRSRSEELTAGGRMVLIMLGRIGPDHVDRGNSFYWELLSRSLTILATQILLNFCRGRLKGKT
;
A
#
# COMPACT_ATOMS: atom_id res chain seq x y z
N MET A 1 -14.88 15.03 46.80
CA MET A 1 -14.02 15.79 45.88
C MET A 1 -13.02 14.81 45.26
N ILE A 2 -13.45 14.05 44.24
CA ILE A 2 -12.60 13.07 43.56
C ILE A 2 -12.16 13.72 42.25
N THR A 3 -10.96 14.28 42.24
CA THR A 3 -10.31 14.83 41.06
C THR A 3 -9.94 13.68 40.12
N SER A 4 -10.75 13.46 39.09
CA SER A 4 -10.40 12.64 37.94
C SER A 4 -9.35 13.39 37.11
N THR A 5 -8.08 13.04 37.30
CA THR A 5 -7.01 13.38 36.35
C THR A 5 -7.25 12.59 35.08
N ARG A 6 -7.98 13.19 34.14
CA ARG A 6 -8.14 12.69 32.78
C ARG A 6 -6.78 12.77 32.09
N ALA A 7 -6.03 11.67 32.13
CA ALA A 7 -4.82 11.52 31.33
C ALA A 7 -5.14 11.91 29.88
N LYS A 8 -4.43 12.90 29.34
CA LYS A 8 -4.49 13.25 27.92
C LYS A 8 -4.05 12.00 27.15
N ARG A 9 -5.02 11.24 26.65
CA ARG A 9 -4.80 10.09 25.77
C ARG A 9 -4.08 10.64 24.53
N ASN A 10 -2.83 10.27 24.33
CA ASN A 10 -2.07 10.61 23.13
C ASN A 10 -2.86 10.04 21.94
N GLN A 11 -3.57 10.90 21.19
CA GLN A 11 -4.52 10.48 20.16
C GLN A 11 -3.85 10.18 18.81
N ASN A 12 -2.53 10.18 18.73
CA ASN A 12 -1.83 9.87 17.48
C ASN A 12 -1.59 8.37 17.38
N MET A 13 -2.43 7.68 16.61
CA MET A 13 -2.19 6.29 16.22
C MET A 13 -0.94 6.24 15.34
N ASP A 14 0.04 5.44 15.74
CA ASP A 14 1.25 5.20 14.95
C ASP A 14 0.95 4.19 13.86
N VAL A 15 0.65 4.69 12.65
CA VAL A 15 0.24 3.89 11.49
C VAL A 15 1.27 2.80 11.18
N GLU A 16 2.57 3.10 11.28
CA GLU A 16 3.63 2.14 10.99
C GLU A 16 3.60 0.90 11.91
N LYS A 17 3.11 1.08 13.14
CA LYS A 17 3.02 0.02 14.15
C LYS A 17 1.73 -0.79 14.14
N VAL A 18 0.70 -0.34 13.44
CA VAL A 18 -0.63 -0.98 13.53
C VAL A 18 -1.22 -1.32 12.18
N PHE A 19 -0.87 -0.57 11.14
CA PHE A 19 -1.46 -0.73 9.82
C PHE A 19 -0.69 -1.78 9.03
N ARG A 20 -1.41 -2.81 8.59
CA ARG A 20 -0.97 -3.83 7.66
C ARG A 20 -2.19 -4.55 7.11
N MET A 21 -2.01 -5.24 5.99
CA MET A 21 -3.02 -6.19 5.52
C MET A 21 -3.06 -7.43 6.43
N THR A 22 -4.19 -8.15 6.44
CA THR A 22 -4.31 -9.39 7.23
C THR A 22 -3.33 -10.44 6.72
N GLY A 23 -2.30 -10.75 7.51
CA GLY A 23 -1.28 -11.74 7.18
C GLY A 23 -1.79 -13.19 7.18
N GLY A 24 -0.87 -14.12 6.89
CA GLY A 24 -1.11 -15.56 6.83
C GLY A 24 -1.73 -16.04 5.52
N THR A 25 -2.16 -17.30 5.53
CA THR A 25 -2.67 -18.05 4.35
C THR A 25 -4.09 -18.61 4.56
N GLY A 26 -4.73 -18.29 5.68
CA GLY A 26 -6.11 -18.68 5.99
C GLY A 26 -7.13 -17.93 5.15
N ASP A 27 -8.39 -18.33 5.19
CA ASP A 27 -9.45 -17.82 4.30
C ASP A 27 -9.74 -16.32 4.45
N ASN A 28 -9.41 -15.73 5.61
CA ASN A 28 -9.53 -14.30 5.87
C ASN A 28 -8.23 -13.51 5.60
N SER A 29 -7.18 -14.18 5.13
CA SER A 29 -5.91 -13.52 4.79
C SER A 29 -6.05 -12.63 3.56
N TYR A 30 -5.22 -11.60 3.48
CA TYR A 30 -5.15 -10.76 2.29
C TYR A 30 -4.76 -11.57 1.05
N ALA A 31 -3.84 -12.54 1.19
CA ALA A 31 -3.41 -13.41 0.09
C ALA A 31 -4.57 -14.12 -0.63
N LYS A 32 -5.65 -14.47 0.09
CA LYS A 32 -6.85 -15.09 -0.48
C LYS A 32 -7.96 -14.10 -0.87
N ASN A 33 -7.84 -12.83 -0.50
CA ASN A 33 -8.86 -11.79 -0.69
C ASN A 33 -8.36 -10.57 -1.48
N SER A 34 -7.26 -10.70 -2.21
CA SER A 34 -6.63 -9.61 -3.00
C SER A 34 -6.86 -9.72 -4.51
N SER A 35 -7.92 -10.42 -4.93
CA SER A 35 -8.24 -10.69 -6.34
C SER A 35 -8.62 -9.42 -7.12
N TYR A 36 -9.26 -8.45 -6.46
CA TYR A 36 -9.59 -7.16 -7.08
C TYR A 36 -8.32 -6.37 -7.42
N GLN A 37 -7.39 -6.23 -6.47
CA GLN A 37 -6.09 -5.58 -6.68
C GLN A 37 -5.30 -6.30 -7.77
N LYS A 38 -5.32 -7.64 -7.79
CA LYS A 38 -4.67 -8.42 -8.85
C LYS A 38 -5.24 -8.11 -10.23
N LYS A 39 -6.57 -8.13 -10.36
CA LYS A 39 -7.26 -7.86 -11.63
C LYS A 39 -6.94 -6.46 -12.18
N VAL A 40 -6.89 -5.45 -11.31
CA VAL A 40 -6.55 -4.08 -11.74
C VAL A 40 -5.09 -3.99 -12.16
N SER A 41 -4.16 -4.54 -11.37
CA SER A 41 -2.74 -4.61 -11.75
C SER A 41 -2.54 -5.34 -13.09
N ASP A 42 -3.28 -6.42 -13.35
CA ASP A 42 -3.22 -7.17 -14.61
C ASP A 42 -3.73 -6.37 -15.81
N MET A 43 -4.81 -5.59 -15.63
CA MET A 43 -5.38 -4.74 -16.69
C MET A 43 -4.37 -3.70 -17.19
N VAL A 44 -3.59 -3.13 -16.28
CA VAL A 44 -2.60 -2.08 -16.59
C VAL A 44 -1.17 -2.60 -16.67
N LYS A 45 -0.98 -3.93 -16.61
CA LYS A 45 0.36 -4.56 -16.57
C LYS A 45 1.25 -4.12 -17.73
N HIS A 46 0.67 -3.96 -18.92
CA HIS A 46 1.40 -3.52 -20.11
C HIS A 46 2.14 -2.18 -19.89
N ILE A 47 1.52 -1.23 -19.17
CA ILE A 47 2.15 0.06 -18.84
C ILE A 47 3.42 -0.16 -18.02
N THR A 48 3.35 -1.05 -17.02
CA THR A 48 4.51 -1.42 -16.19
C THR A 48 5.61 -2.06 -17.01
N MET A 49 5.25 -3.03 -17.87
CA MET A 49 6.23 -3.75 -18.70
C MET A 49 6.89 -2.84 -19.72
N ASP A 50 6.12 -1.98 -20.39
CA ASP A 50 6.64 -1.06 -21.41
C ASP A 50 7.57 -0.02 -20.79
N ALA A 51 7.20 0.55 -19.64
CA ALA A 51 8.05 1.50 -18.93
C ALA A 51 9.36 0.85 -18.46
N LEU A 52 9.30 -0.38 -17.96
CA LEU A 52 10.45 -1.16 -17.53
C LEU A 52 11.37 -1.50 -18.71
N GLN A 53 10.82 -1.96 -19.82
CA GLN A 53 11.61 -2.25 -21.03
C GLN A 53 12.31 -0.99 -21.53
N GLN A 54 11.65 0.16 -21.52
CA GLN A 54 12.28 1.44 -21.89
C GLN A 54 13.45 1.80 -20.96
N VAL A 55 13.33 1.57 -19.65
CA VAL A 55 14.45 1.77 -18.71
C VAL A 55 15.59 0.81 -19.00
N TYR A 56 15.28 -0.47 -19.18
CA TYR A 56 16.29 -1.49 -19.45
C TYR A 56 17.05 -1.20 -20.76
N LEU A 57 16.34 -0.87 -21.83
CA LEU A 57 16.92 -0.56 -23.14
C LEU A 57 17.76 0.73 -23.12
N ALA A 58 17.33 1.74 -22.37
CA ALA A 58 18.04 3.01 -22.29
C ALA A 58 19.32 2.93 -21.43
N LEU A 59 19.26 2.19 -20.31
CA LEU A 59 20.35 2.16 -19.33
C LEU A 59 21.28 0.94 -19.47
N ALA A 60 20.78 -0.15 -20.05
CA ALA A 60 21.46 -1.45 -20.18
C ALA A 60 22.29 -1.84 -18.93
N PRO A 61 21.73 -1.77 -17.71
CA PRO A 61 22.51 -1.97 -16.50
C PRO A 61 22.92 -3.43 -16.37
N LYS A 62 24.12 -3.70 -15.83
CA LYS A 62 24.52 -5.07 -15.46
C LYS A 62 23.70 -5.62 -14.29
N SER A 63 23.20 -4.73 -13.43
CA SER A 63 22.43 -5.07 -12.24
C SER A 63 21.22 -4.15 -12.09
N LEU A 64 20.03 -4.68 -12.39
CA LEU A 64 18.77 -3.97 -12.42
C LEU A 64 18.11 -3.97 -11.04
N GLY A 65 18.14 -2.82 -10.38
CA GLY A 65 17.49 -2.57 -9.09
C GLY A 65 16.02 -2.20 -9.24
N ILE A 66 15.13 -2.99 -8.64
CA ILE A 66 13.67 -2.84 -8.69
C ILE A 66 13.12 -2.83 -7.27
N ALA A 67 12.22 -1.90 -6.94
CA ALA A 67 11.49 -1.92 -5.68
C ALA A 67 9.98 -2.05 -5.91
N ASP A 68 9.32 -2.90 -5.12
CA ASP A 68 7.86 -2.96 -4.98
C ASP A 68 7.46 -2.36 -3.63
N LEU A 69 6.84 -1.18 -3.65
CA LEU A 69 6.54 -0.40 -2.44
C LEU A 69 5.09 -0.59 -2.01
N GLY A 70 4.91 -1.24 -0.85
CA GLY A 70 3.64 -1.72 -0.33
C GLY A 70 3.29 -3.11 -0.87
N CYS A 71 4.20 -4.06 -0.72
CA CYS A 71 4.09 -5.42 -1.27
C CYS A 71 3.05 -6.29 -0.56
N SER A 72 2.60 -5.91 0.64
CA SER A 72 1.73 -6.70 1.50
C SER A 72 2.32 -8.11 1.74
N SER A 73 1.48 -9.12 1.99
CA SER A 73 1.88 -10.51 2.26
C SER A 73 1.32 -11.52 1.25
N GLY A 74 0.76 -11.04 0.14
CA GLY A 74 0.08 -11.86 -0.87
C GLY A 74 0.95 -12.25 -2.06
N SER A 75 0.43 -13.13 -2.93
CA SER A 75 1.12 -13.56 -4.16
C SER A 75 1.18 -12.49 -5.24
N ASN A 76 0.43 -11.40 -5.12
CA ASN A 76 0.37 -10.33 -6.12
C ASN A 76 1.76 -9.75 -6.43
N SER A 77 2.58 -9.47 -5.41
CA SER A 77 3.94 -8.94 -5.58
C SER A 77 4.87 -9.92 -6.29
N LEU A 78 4.84 -11.20 -5.92
CA LEU A 78 5.64 -12.21 -6.61
C LEU A 78 5.20 -12.42 -8.06
N SER A 79 3.89 -12.33 -8.35
CA SER A 79 3.37 -12.39 -9.71
C SER A 79 3.91 -11.26 -10.58
N ILE A 80 3.88 -10.01 -10.12
CA ILE A 80 4.41 -8.88 -10.90
C ILE A 80 5.93 -8.99 -11.06
N ILE A 81 6.65 -9.53 -10.07
CA ILE A 81 8.10 -9.77 -10.19
C ILE A 81 8.39 -10.81 -11.28
N LYS A 82 7.61 -11.90 -11.36
CA LYS A 82 7.72 -12.88 -12.46
C LYS A 82 7.57 -12.17 -13.82
N ASP A 83 6.50 -11.38 -13.97
CA ASP A 83 6.24 -10.63 -15.21
C ASP A 83 7.38 -9.66 -15.57
N ILE A 84 7.92 -8.94 -14.57
CA ILE A 84 9.05 -8.01 -14.72
C ILE A 84 10.30 -8.72 -15.25
N VAL A 85 10.65 -9.87 -14.66
CA VAL A 85 11.85 -10.64 -15.05
C VAL A 85 11.69 -11.15 -16.48
N GLU A 86 10.55 -11.76 -16.79
CA GLU A 86 10.27 -12.30 -18.14
C GLU A 86 10.26 -11.20 -19.21
N SER A 87 9.72 -10.03 -18.89
CA SER A 87 9.69 -8.89 -19.80
C SER A 87 11.08 -8.37 -20.14
N VAL A 88 11.97 -8.25 -19.15
CA VAL A 88 13.36 -7.80 -19.35
C VAL A 88 14.17 -8.84 -20.12
N GLU A 89 14.04 -10.12 -19.79
CA GLU A 89 14.73 -11.18 -20.53
C GLU A 89 14.26 -11.27 -21.98
N ALA A 90 12.96 -11.13 -22.23
CA ALA A 90 12.43 -11.08 -23.60
C ALA A 90 13.01 -9.88 -24.37
N ALA A 91 13.14 -8.71 -23.73
CA ALA A 91 13.81 -7.56 -24.34
C ALA A 91 15.29 -7.83 -24.59
N SER A 92 15.98 -8.47 -23.64
CA SER A 92 17.38 -8.85 -23.72
C SER A 92 17.67 -9.78 -24.90
N CYS A 93 16.84 -10.81 -25.08
CA CYS A 93 16.93 -11.74 -26.21
C CYS A 93 16.74 -11.03 -27.56
N LYS A 94 15.81 -10.08 -27.65
CA LYS A 94 15.55 -9.34 -28.90
C LYS A 94 16.74 -8.48 -29.34
N ILE A 95 17.49 -7.92 -28.38
CA ILE A 95 18.62 -7.03 -28.64
C ILE A 95 19.98 -7.72 -28.53
N MET A 96 20.00 -9.03 -28.25
CA MET A 96 21.22 -9.85 -28.10
C MET A 96 22.20 -9.33 -27.03
N ILE A 97 21.67 -8.72 -25.96
CA ILE A 97 22.44 -8.31 -24.78
C ILE A 97 22.21 -9.33 -23.66
N PRO A 98 23.20 -9.62 -22.79
CA PRO A 98 22.99 -10.49 -21.63
C PRO A 98 21.97 -9.91 -20.66
N ALA A 99 21.09 -10.77 -20.11
CA ALA A 99 20.14 -10.35 -19.08
C ALA A 99 20.88 -9.85 -17.82
N PRO A 100 20.33 -8.84 -17.13
CA PRO A 100 20.96 -8.28 -15.94
C PRO A 100 20.78 -9.21 -14.74
N GLU A 101 21.59 -8.99 -13.70
CA GLU A 101 21.21 -9.42 -12.36
C GLU A 101 20.00 -8.62 -11.88
N PHE A 102 18.97 -9.30 -11.39
CA PHE A 102 17.78 -8.66 -10.83
C PHE A 102 17.92 -8.53 -9.32
N ARG A 103 17.95 -7.29 -8.83
CA ARG A 103 17.89 -6.97 -7.39
C ARG A 103 16.50 -6.44 -7.08
N VAL A 104 15.66 -7.27 -6.48
CA VAL A 104 14.26 -6.95 -6.20
C VAL A 104 14.07 -6.72 -4.71
N TYR A 105 13.53 -5.56 -4.38
CA TYR A 105 13.29 -5.11 -3.01
C TYR A 105 11.80 -5.06 -2.73
N LEU A 106 11.33 -5.94 -1.85
CA LEU A 106 9.95 -5.96 -1.37
C LEU A 106 9.85 -5.06 -0.14
N ASN A 107 9.18 -3.93 -0.26
CA ASN A 107 8.98 -2.99 0.84
C ASN A 107 7.53 -3.04 1.34
N ASP A 108 7.38 -3.01 2.66
CA ASP A 108 6.13 -2.71 3.35
C ASP A 108 6.45 -2.19 4.75
N LEU A 109 5.43 -1.83 5.52
CA LEU A 109 5.59 -1.41 6.92
C LEU A 109 6.21 -2.53 7.76
N PRO A 110 6.94 -2.21 8.85
CA PRO A 110 7.64 -3.21 9.66
C PRO A 110 6.75 -4.31 10.24
N THR A 111 5.46 -4.04 10.40
CA THR A 111 4.52 -5.02 10.93
C THR A 111 3.96 -5.97 9.88
N ASN A 112 4.25 -5.79 8.60
CA ASN A 112 3.81 -6.69 7.54
C ASN A 112 4.29 -8.14 7.74
N ASP A 113 3.56 -9.09 7.19
CA ASP A 113 3.88 -10.52 7.27
C ASP A 113 4.87 -10.95 6.16
N PHE A 114 6.11 -10.48 6.29
CA PHE A 114 7.21 -10.90 5.41
C PHE A 114 7.49 -12.41 5.49
N ASN A 115 7.17 -13.05 6.62
CA ASN A 115 7.38 -14.49 6.80
C ASN A 115 6.56 -15.30 5.78
N SER A 116 5.31 -14.92 5.53
CA SER A 116 4.48 -15.57 4.52
C SER A 116 5.05 -15.41 3.10
N ILE A 117 5.64 -14.25 2.78
CA ILE A 117 6.31 -14.04 1.50
C ILE A 117 7.55 -14.94 1.41
N PHE A 118 8.44 -14.89 2.40
CA PHE A 118 9.70 -15.66 2.37
C PHE A 118 9.46 -17.17 2.33
N LYS A 119 8.40 -17.66 2.99
CA LYS A 119 7.98 -19.07 2.90
C LYS A 119 7.50 -19.48 1.51
N SER A 120 6.99 -18.54 0.69
CA SER A 120 6.53 -18.83 -0.67
C SER A 120 7.61 -18.69 -1.74
N LEU A 121 8.77 -18.12 -1.41
CA LEU A 121 9.89 -17.96 -2.35
C LEU A 121 10.39 -19.28 -2.98
N PRO A 122 10.53 -20.41 -2.26
CA PRO A 122 10.97 -21.66 -2.88
C PRO A 122 10.05 -22.14 -4.01
N ASP A 123 8.73 -22.03 -3.80
CA ASP A 123 7.74 -22.42 -4.79
C ASP A 123 7.75 -21.44 -5.98
N PHE A 124 7.89 -20.15 -5.70
CA PHE A 124 8.06 -19.12 -6.72
C PHE A 124 9.29 -19.38 -7.62
N TYR A 125 10.46 -19.67 -7.06
CA TYR A 125 11.66 -19.98 -7.87
C TYR A 125 11.47 -21.27 -8.69
N ARG A 126 10.80 -22.28 -8.14
CA ARG A 126 10.47 -23.51 -8.88
C ARG A 126 9.55 -23.21 -10.06
N ASP A 127 8.52 -22.40 -9.85
CA ASP A 127 7.58 -22.00 -10.89
C ASP A 127 8.23 -21.11 -11.96
N LEU A 128 9.16 -20.24 -11.56
CA LEU A 128 9.97 -19.44 -12.48
C LEU A 128 10.86 -20.33 -13.35
N ASN A 129 11.34 -21.47 -12.85
CA ASN A 129 12.20 -22.41 -13.57
C ASN A 129 11.45 -23.38 -14.49
N LYS A 130 10.20 -23.75 -14.17
CA LYS A 130 9.43 -24.78 -14.91
C LYS A 130 9.31 -24.51 -16.41
N GLU A 131 9.32 -23.25 -16.81
CA GLU A 131 9.08 -22.80 -18.19
C GLU A 131 10.40 -22.43 -18.92
N ARG A 132 11.57 -22.75 -18.34
CA ARG A 132 12.87 -22.26 -18.81
C ARG A 132 13.80 -23.37 -19.30
N SER A 133 14.38 -23.16 -20.48
CA SER A 133 15.43 -24.03 -21.07
C SER A 133 16.85 -23.62 -20.67
N GLY A 134 17.05 -22.37 -20.23
CA GLY A 134 18.36 -21.71 -20.07
C GLY A 134 18.84 -21.49 -18.62
N GLY A 135 18.23 -22.17 -17.64
CA GLY A 135 18.56 -22.00 -16.22
C GLY A 135 17.77 -20.88 -15.52
N LEU A 136 17.99 -20.76 -14.21
CA LEU A 136 17.30 -19.78 -13.36
C LEU A 136 17.86 -18.37 -13.61
N PRO A 137 17.02 -17.33 -13.70
CA PRO A 137 17.49 -15.95 -13.76
C PRO A 137 18.30 -15.62 -12.50
N LEU A 138 19.28 -14.73 -12.64
CA LEU A 138 20.04 -14.19 -11.51
C LEU A 138 19.17 -13.21 -10.70
N LEU A 139 18.20 -13.76 -9.96
CA LEU A 139 17.19 -13.01 -9.22
C LEU A 139 17.44 -13.08 -7.72
N PHE A 140 17.61 -11.91 -7.11
CA PHE A 140 17.86 -11.73 -5.68
C PHE A 140 16.74 -10.90 -5.07
N ILE A 141 15.95 -11.52 -4.18
CA ILE A 141 14.83 -10.87 -3.50
C ILE A 141 15.21 -10.57 -2.05
N ALA A 142 14.96 -9.34 -1.60
CA ALA A 142 15.16 -8.91 -0.22
C ALA A 142 13.94 -8.15 0.32
N GLY A 143 13.65 -8.27 1.61
CA GLY A 143 12.62 -7.48 2.29
C GLY A 143 13.20 -6.20 2.90
N TYR A 144 12.49 -5.08 2.74
CA TYR A 144 12.86 -3.76 3.25
C TYR A 144 11.72 -3.21 4.13
N PRO A 145 11.72 -3.49 5.45
CA PRO A 145 10.68 -3.00 6.34
C PRO A 145 10.85 -1.50 6.62
N GLY A 146 9.80 -0.71 6.38
CA GLY A 146 9.80 0.72 6.64
C GLY A 146 8.74 1.47 5.85
N SER A 147 8.41 2.68 6.30
CA SER A 147 7.51 3.56 5.56
C SER A 147 8.17 4.10 4.30
N PHE A 148 7.53 3.87 3.16
CA PHE A 148 7.86 4.50 1.88
C PHE A 148 7.68 6.03 1.86
N TYR A 149 7.18 6.67 2.92
CA TYR A 149 7.22 8.13 3.01
C TYR A 149 8.60 8.67 3.39
N GLY A 150 9.48 7.82 3.91
CA GLY A 150 10.89 8.13 4.17
C GLY A 150 11.86 7.50 3.16
N ARG A 151 13.16 7.66 3.45
CA ARG A 151 14.26 6.98 2.76
C ARG A 151 14.29 5.50 3.16
N LEU A 152 14.38 4.62 2.17
CA LEU A 152 14.46 3.17 2.29
C LEU A 152 15.74 2.61 1.68
N PHE A 153 16.25 3.25 0.63
CA PHE A 153 17.37 2.75 -0.17
C PHE A 153 18.51 3.77 -0.19
N PRO A 154 19.76 3.36 -0.45
CA PRO A 154 20.84 4.27 -0.78
C PRO A 154 20.54 5.11 -2.04
N ASN A 155 21.30 6.19 -2.24
CA ASN A 155 21.16 7.00 -3.45
C ASN A 155 21.46 6.18 -4.70
N ASP A 156 20.78 6.49 -5.80
CA ASP A 156 21.03 5.90 -7.12
C ASP A 156 21.05 4.35 -7.14
N CYS A 157 20.25 3.72 -6.27
CA CYS A 157 20.22 2.27 -6.12
C CYS A 157 19.19 1.62 -7.06
N LEU A 158 18.10 2.34 -7.35
CA LEU A 158 16.94 1.83 -8.07
C LEU A 158 16.91 2.32 -9.51
N HIS A 159 16.50 1.43 -10.41
CA HIS A 159 16.24 1.75 -11.82
C HIS A 159 14.74 1.80 -12.08
N PHE A 160 13.97 1.00 -11.33
CA PHE A 160 12.53 0.92 -11.46
C PHE A 160 11.85 0.84 -10.10
N VAL A 161 10.80 1.63 -9.91
CA VAL A 161 9.92 1.53 -8.72
C VAL A 161 8.52 1.18 -9.20
N HIS A 162 7.97 0.13 -8.61
CA HIS A 162 6.58 -0.23 -8.74
C HIS A 162 5.87 0.01 -7.41
N SER A 163 4.64 0.49 -7.47
CA SER A 163 3.78 0.63 -6.30
C SER A 163 2.34 0.47 -6.75
N SER A 164 1.63 -0.52 -6.19
CA SER A 164 0.23 -0.78 -6.52
C SER A 164 -0.62 -0.87 -5.26
N TYR A 165 -1.69 -0.10 -5.21
CA TYR A 165 -2.68 -0.08 -4.13
C TYR A 165 -2.10 0.21 -2.73
N SER A 166 -1.04 1.01 -2.63
CA SER A 166 -0.44 1.39 -1.35
C SER A 166 -0.42 2.91 -1.10
N LEU A 167 -0.19 3.73 -2.13
CA LEU A 167 -0.04 5.20 -1.99
C LEU A 167 -1.29 5.99 -1.56
N HIS A 168 -2.47 5.36 -1.54
CA HIS A 168 -3.68 5.99 -1.01
C HIS A 168 -3.77 5.91 0.53
N TRP A 169 -2.91 5.13 1.17
CA TRP A 169 -2.81 5.05 2.63
C TRP A 169 -1.92 6.17 3.17
N LEU A 170 -2.51 7.12 3.90
CA LEU A 170 -1.79 8.25 4.49
C LEU A 170 -0.84 7.82 5.62
N SER A 171 0.18 8.63 5.87
CA SER A 171 1.16 8.44 6.94
C SER A 171 0.54 8.54 8.33
N LYS A 172 -0.53 9.32 8.46
CA LYS A 172 -1.25 9.58 9.71
C LYS A 172 -2.69 10.01 9.42
N VAL A 173 -3.55 9.89 10.42
CA VAL A 173 -4.87 10.54 10.40
C VAL A 173 -4.64 12.06 10.38
N PRO A 174 -5.22 12.82 9.42
CA PRO A 174 -4.97 14.25 9.34
C PRO A 174 -5.30 14.96 10.67
N PRO A 175 -4.34 15.66 11.31
CA PRO A 175 -4.56 16.29 12.61
C PRO A 175 -5.71 17.30 12.61
N SER A 176 -5.92 17.96 11.48
CA SER A 176 -7.01 18.92 11.26
C SER A 176 -8.41 18.31 11.26
N LEU A 177 -8.54 16.98 11.41
CA LEU A 177 -9.83 16.33 11.65
C LEU A 177 -10.33 16.48 13.09
N TYR A 178 -9.56 17.14 13.96
CA TYR A 178 -9.93 17.42 15.34
C TYR A 178 -9.96 18.95 15.58
N ASP A 179 -10.98 19.40 16.29
CA ASP A 179 -11.09 20.81 16.70
C ASP A 179 -10.06 21.16 17.81
N LYS A 180 -10.02 22.44 18.22
CA LYS A 180 -9.12 22.93 19.27
C LYS A 180 -9.33 22.24 20.62
N GLN A 181 -10.47 21.59 20.82
CA GLN A 181 -10.84 20.85 22.02
C GLN A 181 -10.58 19.34 21.87
N GLY A 182 -10.00 18.91 20.74
CA GLY A 182 -9.71 17.52 20.43
C GLY A 182 -10.93 16.68 20.08
N LYS A 183 -12.06 17.31 19.70
CA LYS A 183 -13.25 16.58 19.24
C LYS A 183 -13.18 16.37 17.72
N PRO A 184 -13.56 15.18 17.23
CA PRO A 184 -13.59 14.93 15.80
C PRO A 184 -14.60 15.85 15.12
N ILE A 185 -14.18 16.47 14.01
CA ILE A 185 -15.04 17.29 13.16
C ILE A 185 -15.87 16.41 12.21
N ASN A 186 -15.34 15.25 11.83
CA ASN A 186 -16.03 14.29 10.96
C ASN A 186 -16.91 13.33 11.77
N ARG A 187 -18.05 13.82 12.27
CA ARG A 187 -18.91 13.02 13.14
C ARG A 187 -19.76 12.03 12.34
N GLY A 188 -19.80 10.78 12.82
CA GLY A 188 -20.64 9.73 12.23
C GLY A 188 -20.08 9.12 10.93
N SER A 189 -18.86 9.47 10.53
CA SER A 189 -18.17 8.89 9.39
C SER A 189 -16.72 8.57 9.73
N VAL A 190 -16.19 7.49 9.17
CA VAL A 190 -14.77 7.10 9.33
C VAL A 190 -13.86 7.65 8.22
N HIS A 191 -14.46 8.25 7.18
CA HIS A 191 -13.77 8.85 6.04
C HIS A 191 -14.60 10.03 5.47
N ILE A 192 -14.12 10.67 4.41
CA ILE A 192 -14.91 11.66 3.64
C ILE A 192 -16.22 11.01 3.15
N SER A 193 -17.33 11.69 3.43
CA SER A 193 -18.71 11.31 3.06
C SER A 193 -19.50 12.54 2.58
N ALA A 194 -20.68 12.32 2.01
CA ALA A 194 -21.59 13.40 1.63
C ALA A 194 -22.02 14.29 2.81
N SER A 195 -22.01 13.75 4.04
CA SER A 195 -22.32 14.49 5.26
C SER A 195 -21.11 15.16 5.91
N SER A 196 -19.91 14.97 5.36
CA SER A 196 -18.68 15.54 5.92
C SER A 196 -18.61 17.05 5.68
N PRO A 197 -18.21 17.86 6.67
CA PRO A 197 -17.88 19.26 6.45
C PRO A 197 -16.76 19.44 5.42
N PRO A 198 -16.72 20.53 4.63
CA PRO A 198 -15.64 20.78 3.65
C PRO A 198 -14.22 20.76 4.24
N LEU A 199 -14.07 21.11 5.51
CA LEU A 199 -12.78 21.04 6.22
C LEU A 199 -12.20 19.61 6.27
N VAL A 200 -13.05 18.58 6.23
CA VAL A 200 -12.62 17.17 6.24
C VAL A 200 -11.87 16.84 4.96
N SER A 201 -12.45 17.16 3.79
CA SER A 201 -11.79 16.87 2.51
C SER A 201 -10.51 17.68 2.32
N GLN A 202 -10.49 18.93 2.78
CA GLN A 202 -9.27 19.77 2.80
C GLN A 202 -8.18 19.17 3.68
N ALA A 203 -8.53 18.64 4.86
CA ALA A 203 -7.57 18.00 5.76
C ALA A 203 -6.94 16.74 5.13
N TYR A 204 -7.75 15.86 4.53
CA TYR A 204 -7.25 14.69 3.80
C TYR A 204 -6.37 15.09 2.60
N TYR A 205 -6.78 16.11 1.84
CA TYR A 205 -6.00 16.59 0.71
C TYR A 205 -4.65 17.16 1.14
N ALA A 206 -4.61 18.01 2.18
CA ALA A 206 -3.36 18.56 2.71
C ALA A 206 -2.42 17.46 3.20
N GLN A 207 -2.95 16.42 3.87
CA GLN A 207 -2.15 15.28 4.32
C GLN A 207 -1.59 14.47 3.14
N PHE A 208 -2.43 14.18 2.14
CA PHE A 208 -1.97 13.49 0.92
C PHE A 208 -0.88 14.28 0.21
N GLN A 209 -1.01 15.61 0.15
CA GLN A 209 -0.02 16.46 -0.51
C GLN A 209 1.33 16.46 0.24
N GLU A 210 1.32 16.49 1.58
CA GLU A 210 2.53 16.31 2.40
C GLU A 210 3.16 14.94 2.16
N ASP A 211 2.37 13.88 2.31
CA ASP A 211 2.80 12.48 2.20
C ASP A 211 3.37 12.17 0.80
N PHE A 212 2.63 12.54 -0.25
CA PHE A 212 3.05 12.28 -1.63
C PHE A 212 4.29 13.09 -2.01
N SER A 213 4.44 14.31 -1.49
CA SER A 213 5.66 15.11 -1.69
C SER A 213 6.88 14.46 -1.03
N LEU A 214 6.72 13.92 0.18
CA LEU A 214 7.78 13.20 0.89
C LEU A 214 8.15 11.90 0.19
N PHE A 215 7.15 11.16 -0.31
CA PHE A 215 7.36 10.00 -1.16
C PHE A 215 8.21 10.37 -2.37
N LEU A 216 7.77 11.36 -3.18
CA LEU A 216 8.47 11.75 -4.39
C LEU A 216 9.90 12.25 -4.13
N ARG A 217 10.11 13.05 -3.06
CA ARG A 217 11.45 13.49 -2.65
C ARG A 217 12.35 12.30 -2.33
N SER A 218 11.86 11.37 -1.51
CA SER A 218 12.65 10.19 -1.14
C SER A 218 12.97 9.32 -2.36
N ARG A 219 12.00 9.10 -3.25
CA ARG A 219 12.21 8.33 -4.49
C ARG A 219 13.16 9.01 -5.46
N SER A 220 13.16 10.35 -5.52
CA SER A 220 14.05 11.11 -6.41
C SER A 220 15.53 10.95 -6.05
N GLU A 221 15.85 10.72 -4.77
CA GLU A 221 17.22 10.48 -4.34
C GLU A 221 17.66 9.03 -4.54
N GLU A 222 16.72 8.08 -4.51
CA GLU A 222 16.97 6.64 -4.60
C GLU A 222 17.00 6.10 -6.03
N LEU A 223 16.32 6.78 -6.95
CA LEU A 223 16.32 6.45 -8.36
C LEU A 223 17.57 6.97 -9.05
N THR A 224 18.17 6.10 -9.85
CA THR A 224 19.20 6.47 -10.83
C THR A 224 18.66 7.46 -11.86
N ALA A 225 19.55 8.28 -12.42
CA ALA A 225 19.22 9.11 -13.57
C ALA A 225 18.67 8.25 -14.73
N GLY A 226 17.48 8.59 -15.24
CA GLY A 226 16.77 7.84 -16.28
C GLY A 226 15.92 6.67 -15.75
N GLY A 227 15.98 6.38 -14.44
CA GLY A 227 15.07 5.45 -13.79
C GLY A 227 13.61 5.91 -13.84
N ARG A 228 12.67 4.99 -13.65
CA ARG A 228 11.22 5.28 -13.73
C ARG A 228 10.43 4.69 -12.58
N MET A 229 9.25 5.26 -12.38
CA MET A 229 8.26 4.73 -11.46
C MET A 229 6.95 4.44 -12.18
N VAL A 230 6.27 3.38 -11.75
CA VAL A 230 4.88 3.13 -12.11
C VAL A 230 4.06 3.02 -10.83
N LEU A 231 3.11 3.93 -10.68
CA LEU A 231 2.30 4.12 -9.48
C LEU A 231 0.83 3.87 -9.82
N ILE A 232 0.24 2.85 -9.21
CA ILE A 232 -1.15 2.45 -9.39
C ILE A 232 -1.85 2.65 -8.05
N MET A 233 -2.81 3.57 -7.97
CA MET A 233 -3.49 3.89 -6.71
C MET A 233 -4.97 4.16 -6.92
N LEU A 234 -5.74 4.00 -5.85
CA LEU A 234 -7.16 4.38 -5.85
C LEU A 234 -7.27 5.89 -6.02
N GLY A 235 -8.05 6.28 -7.04
CA GLY A 235 -8.34 7.67 -7.35
C GLY A 235 -9.82 7.89 -7.54
N ARG A 236 -10.16 8.99 -8.21
CA ARG A 236 -11.52 9.34 -8.59
C ARG A 236 -11.50 10.10 -9.92
N ILE A 237 -12.61 10.06 -10.65
CA ILE A 237 -12.72 10.70 -11.97
C ILE A 237 -13.03 12.20 -11.84
N GLY A 238 -13.95 12.56 -10.94
CA GLY A 238 -14.43 13.93 -10.78
C GLY A 238 -13.68 14.76 -9.73
N PRO A 239 -13.89 16.09 -9.73
CA PRO A 239 -13.33 16.97 -8.71
C PRO A 239 -13.96 16.73 -7.34
N ASP A 240 -15.18 16.18 -7.29
CA ASP A 240 -15.92 15.92 -6.06
C ASP A 240 -15.23 14.91 -5.17
N HIS A 241 -15.13 15.21 -3.87
CA HIS A 241 -14.49 14.33 -2.91
C HIS A 241 -15.30 13.10 -2.53
N VAL A 242 -16.56 13.04 -2.97
CA VAL A 242 -17.49 11.94 -2.75
C VAL A 242 -17.81 11.36 -4.13
N ASP A 243 -17.26 10.19 -4.41
CA ASP A 243 -17.49 9.45 -5.65
C ASP A 243 -17.66 7.96 -5.33
N ARG A 244 -18.52 7.29 -6.12
CA ARG A 244 -18.85 5.87 -5.92
C ARG A 244 -17.61 4.96 -5.97
N GLY A 245 -16.57 5.33 -6.71
CA GLY A 245 -15.33 4.57 -6.81
C GLY A 245 -14.45 4.61 -5.56
N ASN A 246 -14.60 5.63 -4.70
CA ASN A 246 -13.72 5.82 -3.54
C ASN A 246 -14.48 5.83 -2.20
N SER A 247 -15.62 6.52 -2.10
CA SER A 247 -16.33 6.69 -0.81
C SER A 247 -17.24 5.52 -0.44
N PHE A 248 -17.63 4.67 -1.40
CA PHE A 248 -18.66 3.65 -1.22
C PHE A 248 -18.34 2.65 -0.09
N TYR A 249 -17.13 2.08 -0.09
CA TYR A 249 -16.73 1.11 0.94
C TYR A 249 -16.65 1.75 2.33
N TRP A 250 -16.14 2.99 2.41
CA TRP A 250 -16.05 3.73 3.66
C TRP A 250 -17.41 4.14 4.22
N GLU A 251 -18.37 4.45 3.34
CA GLU A 251 -19.75 4.75 3.73
C GLU A 251 -20.45 3.51 4.30
N LEU A 252 -20.33 2.35 3.65
CA LEU A 252 -20.86 1.09 4.16
C LEU A 252 -20.26 0.72 5.52
N LEU A 253 -18.95 0.92 5.68
CA LEU A 253 -18.26 0.69 6.96
C LEU A 253 -18.78 1.65 8.04
N SER A 254 -18.89 2.94 7.73
CA SER A 254 -19.41 3.96 8.66
C SER A 254 -20.83 3.64 9.12
N ARG A 255 -21.70 3.22 8.20
CA ARG A 255 -23.08 2.80 8.50
C ARG A 255 -23.11 1.56 9.38
N SER A 256 -22.31 0.54 9.06
CA SER A 256 -22.23 -0.69 9.84
C SER A 256 -21.80 -0.43 11.28
N LEU A 257 -20.77 0.41 11.47
CA LEU A 257 -20.30 0.81 12.80
C LEU A 257 -21.35 1.63 13.56
N THR A 258 -22.08 2.51 12.87
CA THR A 258 -23.15 3.31 13.46
C THR A 258 -24.31 2.43 13.96
N ILE A 259 -24.70 1.42 13.18
CA ILE A 259 -25.73 0.44 13.58
C ILE A 259 -25.27 -0.32 14.83
N LEU A 260 -24.03 -0.82 14.82
CA LEU A 260 -23.47 -1.55 15.96
C LEU A 260 -23.43 -0.69 17.23
N ALA A 261 -22.95 0.55 17.13
CA ALA A 261 -22.90 1.48 18.25
C ALA A 261 -24.30 1.76 18.83
N THR A 262 -25.29 1.93 17.95
CA THR A 262 -26.69 2.15 18.34
C THR A 262 -27.26 0.94 19.09
N GLN A 263 -27.01 -0.27 18.59
CA GLN A 263 -27.47 -1.50 19.25
C GLN A 263 -26.83 -1.70 20.63
N ILE A 264 -25.52 -1.44 20.76
CA ILE A 264 -24.81 -1.52 22.04
C ILE A 264 -25.40 -0.52 23.04
N LEU A 265 -25.64 0.72 22.62
CA LEU A 265 -26.24 1.76 23.47
C LEU A 265 -27.66 1.37 23.91
N LEU A 266 -28.50 0.88 23.01
CA LEU A 266 -29.85 0.41 23.33
C LEU A 266 -29.83 -0.74 24.34
N ASN A 267 -28.94 -1.72 24.15
CA ASN A 267 -28.79 -2.85 25.06
C ASN A 267 -28.28 -2.41 26.44
N PHE A 268 -27.34 -1.48 26.50
CA PHE A 268 -26.86 -0.91 27.75
C PHE A 268 -27.95 -0.15 28.51
N CYS A 269 -28.74 0.67 27.81
CA CYS A 269 -29.88 1.38 28.39
C CYS A 269 -30.96 0.42 28.91
N ARG A 270 -31.26 -0.65 28.16
CA ARG A 270 -32.19 -1.72 28.60
C ARG A 270 -31.67 -2.49 29.82
N GLY A 271 -30.36 -2.76 29.89
CA GLY A 271 -29.73 -3.40 31.04
C GLY A 271 -29.81 -2.57 32.33
N ARG A 272 -29.61 -1.24 32.24
CA ARG A 272 -29.79 -0.33 33.38
C ARG A 272 -31.24 -0.22 33.87
N LEU A 273 -32.21 -0.38 32.99
CA LEU A 273 -33.64 -0.38 33.36
C LEU A 273 -34.04 -1.67 34.10
N LYS A 274 -33.40 -2.81 33.78
CA LYS A 274 -33.66 -4.09 34.46
C LYS A 274 -32.94 -4.28 35.80
N GLY A 275 -31.92 -3.47 36.10
CA GLY A 275 -31.15 -3.52 37.36
C GLY A 275 -31.57 -2.49 38.42
N LYS A 276 -32.77 -1.89 38.29
CA LYS A 276 -33.32 -0.86 39.19
C LYS A 276 -34.62 -1.28 39.91
N THR A 277 -34.91 -2.58 39.93
CA THR A 277 -35.96 -3.20 40.76
C THR A 277 -35.30 -4.07 41.79
#